data_AF-A0A967T1K6-F1
#
_entry.id   AF-A0A967T1K6-F1
#
_cell.length_a   1.000
_cell.length_b   1.000
_cell.length_c   1.000
_cell.angle_alpha   90.00
_cell.angle_beta   90.00
_cell.angle_gamma   90.00
#
_symmetry.space_group_name_H-M   'P 1'
#
loop_
_entity.id
_entity.type
_entity.pdbx_description
1 polymer ?
#
loop_
_entity_poly.entity_id
_entity_poly.type
_entity_poly.pdbx_seq_one_letter_code
_entity_poly.pdbx_strand_id
1 'polypeptide(L)' 'MKYQVHRLEVNENSVQDALERFLNRLEGEILSVIPFTTPKLQGMGATSKVKFLLIVEKTN' A
#
# COMPACT_ATOMS: atom_id res chain seq x y z
N MET A 1 -2.36 -23.31 0.59
CA MET A 1 -1.93 -22.08 -0.10
C MET A 1 -3.09 -21.12 -0.17
N LYS A 2 -3.04 -20.08 0.65
CA LYS A 2 -4.08 -19.04 0.74
C LYS A 2 -3.46 -17.69 0.44
N TYR A 3 -4.29 -16.76 -0.03
CA TYR A 3 -3.88 -15.39 -0.30
C TYR A 3 -4.64 -14.47 0.64
N GLN A 4 -3.93 -13.53 1.24
CA GLN A 4 -4.50 -12.44 2.02
C GLN A 4 -4.20 -11.12 1.32
N VAL A 5 -5.17 -10.21 1.32
CA VAL A 5 -5.01 -8.87 0.75
C VAL A 5 -5.22 -7.88 1.88
N HIS A 6 -4.15 -7.16 2.20
CA HIS A 6 -4.14 -6.19 3.28
C HIS A 6 -4.25 -4.79 2.72
N ARG A 7 -5.00 -3.92 3.39
CA ARG A 7 -5.04 -2.49 3.08
C ARG A 7 -4.21 -1.72 4.09
N LEU A 8 -3.17 -1.04 3.61
CA LEU A 8 -2.37 -0.12 4.40
C LEU A 8 -2.71 1.32 4.03
N GLU A 9 -3.30 2.05 4.96
CA GLU A 9 -3.46 3.51 4.79
C GLU A 9 -2.10 4.18 4.90
N VAL A 10 -1.81 5.08 3.95
CA VAL A 10 -0.49 5.72 3.84
C VAL A 10 -0.63 7.24 3.76
N ASN A 11 0.31 7.92 4.40
CA ASN A 11 0.51 9.36 4.28
C ASN A 11 1.85 9.60 3.60
N GLU A 12 1.92 10.59 2.70
CA GLU A 12 3.14 10.95 1.94
C GLU A 12 4.36 11.15 2.85
N ASN A 13 4.17 11.66 4.07
CA ASN A 13 5.27 11.95 5.01
C ASN A 13 5.73 10.73 5.81
N SER A 14 4.94 9.66 5.87
CA SER A 14 5.21 8.51 6.76
C SER A 14 5.05 7.15 6.07
N VAL A 15 4.91 7.14 4.74
CA VAL A 15 4.60 5.93 3.97
C VAL A 15 5.72 4.89 4.10
N GLN A 16 6.97 5.32 4.11
CA GLN A 16 8.12 4.43 4.23
C GLN A 16 8.10 3.69 5.56
N ASP A 17 8.09 4.43 6.68
CA ASP A 17 8.07 3.84 8.02
C ASP A 17 6.82 2.98 8.29
N ALA A 18 5.66 3.41 7.77
CA ALA A 18 4.41 2.66 7.92
C ALA A 18 4.45 1.34 7.16
N LEU A 19 4.97 1.36 5.93
CA LEU A 19 5.13 0.16 5.12
C LEU A 19 6.16 -0.78 5.75
N GLU A 20 7.33 -0.30 6.17
CA GLU A 20 8.35 -1.13 6.82
C GLU A 20 7.81 -1.83 8.07
N ARG A 21 7.13 -1.08 8.96
CA ARG A 21 6.48 -1.67 10.15
C ARG A 21 5.40 -2.67 9.80
N PHE A 22 4.68 -2.48 8.69
CA PHE A 22 3.66 -3.40 8.22
C PHE A 22 4.29 -4.71 7.72
N LEU A 23 5.29 -4.62 6.84
CA LEU A 23 5.95 -5.78 6.24
C LEU A 23 6.63 -6.66 7.30
N ASN A 24 7.27 -6.05 8.29
CA ASN A 24 7.93 -6.77 9.39
C ASN A 24 6.98 -7.53 10.33
N ARG A 25 5.65 -7.38 10.18
CA ARG A 25 4.63 -8.12 10.95
C ARG A 25 4.00 -9.27 10.18
N LEU A 26 4.25 -9.38 8.88
CA LEU A 26 3.70 -10.45 8.06
C LEU A 26 4.42 -11.77 8.35
N GLU A 27 3.67 -12.86 8.33
CA GLU A 27 4.22 -14.21 8.53
C GLU A 27 4.46 -14.92 7.19
N GLY A 28 3.77 -14.49 6.14
CA GLY A 28 3.82 -15.04 4.79
C GLY A 28 4.74 -14.26 3.82
N GLU A 29 4.77 -14.75 2.58
CA GLU A 29 5.56 -14.17 1.51
C GLU A 29 4.79 -13.02 0.83
N ILE A 30 5.42 -11.86 0.70
CA ILE A 30 4.84 -10.72 -0.02
C ILE A 30 4.99 -10.96 -1.52
N LEU A 31 3.87 -11.01 -2.24
CA LEU A 31 3.86 -11.20 -3.69
C LEU A 31 3.74 -9.88 -4.46
N SER A 32 3.03 -8.88 -3.90
CA SER A 32 2.80 -7.62 -4.59
C SER A 32 2.41 -6.50 -3.64
N VAL A 33 2.74 -5.26 -4.02
CA VAL A 33 2.30 -4.02 -3.39
C VAL A 33 1.69 -3.12 -4.46
N ILE A 34 0.37 -2.89 -4.37
CA ILE A 34 -0.41 -2.19 -5.40
C ILE A 34 -0.92 -0.87 -4.84
N PRO A 35 -0.55 0.29 -5.42
CA PRO A 35 -1.09 1.57 -5.00
C PRO A 35 -2.51 1.79 -5.55
N PHE A 36 -3.47 2.07 -4.67
CA PHE A 36 -4.77 2.60 -5.09
C PHE A 36 -4.70 4.13 -5.13
N THR A 37 -4.91 4.70 -6.31
CA THR A 37 -4.84 6.14 -6.53
C THR A 37 -6.18 6.71 -6.94
N THR A 38 -6.47 7.93 -6.50
CA THR A 38 -7.66 8.68 -6.92
C THR A 38 -7.24 9.96 -7.65
N PRO A 39 -7.94 10.36 -8.72
CA PRO A 39 -7.71 11.65 -9.36
C PRO A 39 -7.80 12.79 -8.36
N LYS A 40 -6.90 13.77 -8.49
CA LYS A 40 -6.88 14.98 -7.66
C LYS A 40 -6.39 16.16 -8.50
N LEU A 41 -7.15 17.26 -8.47
CA LEU A 41 -6.69 18.51 -9.04
C LEU A 41 -5.66 19.14 -8.08
N GLN A 42 -4.47 19.42 -8.58
CA GLN A 42 -3.41 20.15 -7.88
C GLN A 42 -3.04 21.41 -8.67
N GLY A 43 -2.19 22.27 -8.10
CA GLY A 43 -1.80 23.54 -8.72
C GLY A 43 -1.19 23.41 -10.13
N MET A 44 -0.68 22.23 -10.48
CA MET A 44 -0.09 21.91 -11.80
C MET A 44 -1.06 21.15 -12.74
N GLY A 45 -2.33 21.00 -12.37
CA GLY A 45 -3.36 20.32 -13.16
C GLY A 45 -3.88 19.03 -12.55
N ALA A 46 -4.50 18.18 -13.39
CA ALA A 46 -5.05 16.90 -12.98
C ALA A 46 -3.93 15.87 -12.77
N THR A 47 -3.80 15.38 -11.54
CA THR A 47 -2.86 14.32 -11.16
C THR A 47 -3.58 13.25 -10.34
N SER A 48 -2.86 12.32 -9.74
CA SER A 48 -3.39 11.32 -8.83
C SER A 48 -2.77 11.45 -7.44
N LYS A 49 -3.52 11.05 -6.42
CA LYS A 49 -3.03 10.89 -5.04
C LYS A 49 -3.21 9.45 -4.62
N VAL A 50 -2.16 8.85 -4.05
CA VAL A 50 -2.24 7.54 -3.41
C VAL A 50 -3.12 7.65 -2.17
N LYS A 51 -4.13 6.79 -2.06
CA LYS A 51 -5.00 6.70 -0.89
C LYS A 51 -4.54 5.62 0.09
N PHE A 52 -4.18 4.46 -0.43
CA PHE A 52 -3.70 3.32 0.34
C PHE A 52 -2.91 2.37 -0.57
N LEU A 53 -2.18 1.45 0.05
CA LEU A 53 -1.54 0.32 -0.61
C LEU A 53 -2.35 -0.93 -0.34
N LEU A 54 -2.48 -1.80 -1.35
CA LEU A 54 -2.90 -3.18 -1.17
C LEU A 54 -1.64 -4.04 -1.16
N ILE A 55 -1.42 -4.79 -0.08
CA ILE A 55 -0.33 -5.78 0.02
C ILE A 55 -0.92 -7.17 -0.15
N VAL A 56 -0.41 -7.93 -1.11
CA VAL A 56 -0.80 -9.33 -1.34
C VAL A 56 0.21 -10.22 -0.64
N GLU A 57 -0.27 -10.98 0.35
CA GLU A 57 0.51 -11.95 1.11
C GLU A 57 0.08 -13.38 0.75
N LYS A 58 1.05 -14.24 0.47
CA LYS A 58 0.85 -15.67 0.33
C LYS A 58 1.11 -16.35 1.67
N THR A 59 0.12 -17.05 2.16
CA THR A 59 0.15 -17.80 3.42
C THR A 59 0.01 -19.30 3.15
N ASN A 60 0.43 -20.12 4.13
CA ASN A 60 0.37 -21.57 4.03
C ASN A 60 -1.08 -22.10 3.92
#